data_AF-A0A164EI02-F1
#
_entry.id   AF-A0A164EI02-F1
#
_cell.length_a   1.000
_cell.length_b   1.000
_cell.length_c   1.000
_cell.angle_alpha   90.00
_cell.angle_beta   90.00
_cell.angle_gamma   90.00
#
_symmetry.space_group_name_H-M   'P 1'
#
loop_
_entity.id
_entity.type
_entity.pdbx_description
1 polymer ?
#
loop_
_entity_poly.entity_id
_entity_poly.type
_entity_poly.pdbx_seq_one_letter_code
_entity_poly.pdbx_strand_id
1 'polypeptide(L)'
;NYVCMMKRCESCPGTEPLIVFLKKQIGDLSVIKFKQWESTDRTILVNTELPTTEFLTLLVNKIDCLTVHHYVSKAQSKFCRELKQSLPLNECLLQGDFSQNYSMICL
;
A
#
# COMPACT_ATOMS: atom_id res chain seq x y z
N ASN A 1 2.11 -1.43 -17.53
CA ASN A 1 2.19 -0.91 -16.15
C ASN A 1 1.92 -1.91 -15.03
N TYR A 2 1.14 -3.01 -15.23
CA TYR A 2 0.92 -4.00 -14.15
C TYR A 2 2.21 -4.65 -13.64
N VAL A 3 3.17 -4.91 -14.55
CA VAL A 3 4.45 -5.55 -14.24
C VAL A 3 5.23 -4.77 -13.18
N CYS A 4 5.27 -3.44 -13.30
CA CYS A 4 5.93 -2.57 -12.33
C CYS A 4 5.15 -2.50 -11.01
N MET A 5 3.84 -2.23 -11.08
CA MET A 5 2.99 -2.08 -9.88
C MET A 5 2.83 -3.36 -9.05
N MET A 6 3.12 -4.53 -9.64
CA MET A 6 3.13 -5.83 -8.98
C MET A 6 4.54 -6.33 -8.64
N LYS A 7 5.57 -5.49 -8.76
CA LYS A 7 6.98 -5.81 -8.50
C LYS A 7 7.54 -6.96 -9.34
N ARG A 8 7.00 -7.18 -10.53
CA ARG A 8 7.47 -8.19 -11.51
C ARG A 8 8.38 -7.59 -12.58
N CYS A 9 8.78 -6.33 -12.41
CA CYS A 9 9.64 -5.62 -13.36
C CYS A 9 11.10 -5.92 -13.05
N GLU A 10 11.83 -6.47 -14.03
CA GLU A 10 13.27 -6.76 -13.90
C GLU A 10 14.11 -5.49 -13.77
N SER A 11 13.64 -4.37 -14.32
CA SER A 11 14.31 -3.06 -14.26
C SER A 11 13.70 -2.13 -13.22
N CYS A 12 13.03 -2.67 -12.19
CA CYS A 12 12.47 -1.83 -11.13
C CYS A 12 13.61 -1.23 -10.30
N PRO A 13 13.66 0.09 -10.10
CA PRO A 13 14.78 0.73 -9.41
C PRO A 13 14.74 0.54 -7.87
N GLY A 14 13.79 -0.25 -7.37
CA GLY A 14 13.65 -0.55 -5.94
C GLY A 14 13.16 0.64 -5.13
N THR A 15 13.43 0.59 -3.83
CA THR A 15 12.98 1.56 -2.83
C THR A 15 14.03 2.64 -2.56
N GLU A 16 15.32 2.38 -2.81
CA GLU A 16 16.45 3.30 -2.63
C GLU A 16 16.24 4.70 -3.25
N PRO A 17 15.80 4.85 -4.51
CA PRO A 17 15.63 6.18 -5.10
C PRO A 17 14.61 7.03 -4.33
N LEU A 18 13.56 6.39 -3.81
CA LEU A 18 12.55 7.06 -3.01
C LEU A 18 13.09 7.45 -1.63
N ILE A 19 13.90 6.60 -1.00
CA ILE A 19 14.60 6.92 0.25
C ILE A 19 15.48 8.16 0.07
N VAL A 20 16.30 8.19 -0.99
CA VAL A 20 17.19 9.32 -1.30
C VAL A 20 16.39 10.60 -1.53
N PHE A 21 15.30 10.51 -2.31
CA PHE A 21 14.41 11.63 -2.56
C PHE A 21 13.80 12.18 -1.26
N LEU A 22 13.24 11.30 -0.43
CA LEU A 22 12.60 11.70 0.84
C LEU A 22 13.60 12.25 1.85
N LYS A 23 14.79 11.65 1.95
CA LYS A 23 15.87 12.15 2.81
C LYS A 23 16.24 13.60 2.45
N LYS A 24 16.31 13.92 1.15
CA LYS A 24 16.56 15.28 0.68
C LYS A 24 15.44 16.26 1.06
N GLN A 25 14.19 15.81 1.10
CA GLN A 25 13.05 16.65 1.49
C GLN A 25 12.98 16.88 3.00
N ILE A 26 13.33 15.87 3.80
CA ILE A 26 13.32 15.94 5.27
C ILE A 26 14.48 16.80 5.81
N GLY A 27 15.62 16.81 5.12
CA GLY A 27 16.83 17.52 5.58
C GLY A 27 17.55 16.78 6.71
N ASP A 28 18.22 17.53 7.58
CA ASP A 28 19.11 17.00 8.63
C ASP A 28 18.41 16.68 9.96
N LEU A 29 17.09 16.44 9.92
CA LEU A 29 16.37 15.97 11.11
C LEU A 29 16.93 14.60 11.51
N SER A 30 17.32 14.45 12.77
CA SER A 30 17.78 13.18 13.33
C SER A 30 16.61 12.25 13.66
N VAL A 31 15.47 12.84 14.03
CA VAL A 31 14.31 12.12 14.57
C VAL A 31 13.01 12.74 14.03
N ILE A 32 12.06 11.87 13.68
CA ILE A 32 10.74 12.24 13.14
C ILE A 32 9.66 11.87 14.13
N LYS A 33 8.83 12.87 14.49
CA LYS A 33 7.63 12.71 15.32
C LYS A 33 6.40 12.66 14.44
N PHE A 34 5.58 11.63 14.59
CA PHE A 34 4.38 11.43 13.78
C PHE A 34 3.29 10.70 14.58
N LYS A 35 2.09 10.60 14.01
CA LYS A 35 1.00 9.80 14.56
C LYS A 35 0.72 8.61 13.66
N GLN A 36 0.47 7.45 14.24
CA GLN A 36 0.08 6.25 13.50
C GLN A 36 -1.05 5.50 14.18
N TRP A 37 -1.87 4.83 13.37
CA TRP A 37 -2.87 3.90 13.87
C TRP A 37 -2.18 2.58 14.22
N GLU A 38 -2.38 2.12 15.45
CA GLU A 38 -1.99 0.78 15.88
C GLU A 38 -3.26 -0.01 16.18
N SER A 39 -3.40 -1.16 15.51
CA SER A 39 -4.53 -2.07 15.67
C SER A 39 -4.09 -3.24 16.55
N THR A 40 -4.25 -3.07 17.87
CA THR A 40 -4.31 -4.19 18.83
C THR A 40 -5.79 -4.56 19.04
N ASP A 41 -6.20 -5.10 20.20
CA ASP A 41 -7.62 -5.38 20.52
C ASP A 41 -8.55 -4.18 20.28
N ARG A 42 -8.00 -2.95 20.30
CA ARG A 42 -8.65 -1.73 19.85
C ARG A 42 -7.72 -0.96 18.91
N THR A 43 -8.28 -0.30 17.91
CA THR A 43 -7.51 0.60 17.03
C THR A 43 -7.38 1.97 17.70
N ILE A 44 -6.14 2.39 17.97
CA ILE A 44 -5.83 3.66 18.62
C ILE A 44 -4.83 4.47 17.80
N LEU A 45 -4.92 5.80 17.88
CA LEU A 45 -3.95 6.71 17.26
C LEU A 45 -2.87 7.06 18.28
N VAL A 46 -1.66 6.59 18.05
CA VAL A 46 -0.53 6.80 18.96
C VAL A 46 0.42 7.87 18.41
N ASN A 47 1.10 8.60 19.32
CA ASN A 47 2.24 9.43 18.95
C ASN A 47 3.49 8.57 18.97
N THR A 48 4.27 8.62 17.90
CA THR A 48 5.49 7.83 17.71
C THR A 48 6.63 8.75 17.32
N GLU A 49 7.84 8.36 17.71
CA GLU A 49 9.07 9.05 17.40
C GLU A 49 10.09 8.01 16.93
N LEU A 50 10.65 8.19 15.74
CA LEU A 50 11.63 7.27 15.16
C LEU A 50 12.84 8.03 14.61
N PRO A 51 14.04 7.43 14.66
CA PRO A 51 15.18 7.93 13.90
C PRO A 51 14.81 8.10 12.42
N THR A 52 15.30 9.16 11.79
CA THR A 52 14.95 9.48 10.39
C THR A 52 15.21 8.33 9.42
N THR A 53 16.27 7.56 9.62
CA THR A 53 16.60 6.39 8.80
C THR A 53 15.56 5.26 8.92
N GLU A 54 15.09 5.01 10.15
CA GLU A 54 14.07 4.00 10.41
C GLU A 54 12.70 4.45 9.90
N PHE A 55 12.36 5.73 10.11
CA PHE A 55 11.13 6.32 9.58
C PHE A 55 11.07 6.23 8.04
N LEU A 56 12.17 6.57 7.36
CA LEU A 56 12.25 6.49 5.90
C LEU A 56 12.04 5.07 5.39
N THR A 57 12.70 4.09 6.02
CA THR A 57 12.54 2.68 5.66
C THR A 57 11.10 2.22 5.87
N LEU A 58 10.49 2.56 7.02
CA LEU A 58 9.10 2.25 7.34
C LEU A 58 8.13 2.87 6.32
N LEU A 59 8.31 4.15 6.01
CA LEU A 59 7.44 4.89 5.10
C LEU A 59 7.51 4.32 3.68
N VAL A 60 8.72 4.06 3.18
CA VAL A 60 8.89 3.54 1.82
C VAL A 60 8.32 2.12 1.69
N ASN A 61 8.52 1.26 2.69
CA ASN A 61 7.89 -0.06 2.71
C ASN A 61 6.36 0.05 2.69
N LYS A 62 5.77 0.99 3.45
CA LYS A 62 4.31 1.23 3.41
C LYS A 62 3.83 1.72 2.05
N ILE A 63 4.56 2.63 1.40
CA ILE A 63 4.24 3.14 0.05
C ILE A 63 4.30 2.00 -0.98
N ASP A 64 5.32 1.17 -0.87
CA ASP A 64 5.54 0.04 -1.77
C ASP A 64 4.41 -1.00 -1.65
N CYS A 65 3.97 -1.33 -0.42
CA CYS A 65 2.78 -2.13 -0.18
C CYS A 65 1.50 -1.47 -0.71
N LEU A 66 1.33 -0.17 -0.48
CA LEU A 66 0.17 0.59 -0.94
C LEU A 66 0.08 0.61 -2.48
N THR A 67 1.22 0.62 -3.18
CA THR A 67 1.27 0.62 -4.65
C THR A 67 0.64 -0.63 -5.23
N VAL A 68 1.01 -1.81 -4.70
CA VAL A 68 0.42 -3.09 -5.10
C VAL A 68 -1.08 -3.10 -4.81
N HIS A 69 -1.46 -2.75 -3.57
CA HIS A 69 -2.86 -2.71 -3.15
C HIS A 69 -3.70 -1.78 -4.04
N HIS A 70 -3.21 -0.58 -4.33
CA HIS A 70 -3.89 0.39 -5.18
C HIS A 70 -4.14 -0.17 -6.58
N TYR A 71 -3.13 -0.83 -7.17
CA TYR A 71 -3.28 -1.46 -8.48
C TYR A 71 -4.32 -2.57 -8.47
N VAL A 72 -4.24 -3.51 -7.51
CA VAL A 72 -5.18 -4.64 -7.38
C VAL A 72 -6.61 -4.14 -7.18
N SER A 73 -6.82 -3.20 -6.26
CA SER A 73 -8.14 -2.62 -5.99
C SER A 73 -8.75 -1.96 -7.23
N LYS A 74 -7.94 -1.23 -8.00
CA LYS A 74 -8.38 -0.60 -9.26
C LYS A 74 -8.71 -1.63 -10.33
N ALA A 75 -7.90 -2.68 -10.46
CA ALA A 75 -8.14 -3.77 -11.41
C ALA A 75 -9.42 -4.55 -11.07
N GLN A 76 -9.62 -4.90 -9.79
CA GLN A 76 -10.82 -5.57 -9.30
C GLN A 76 -12.08 -4.71 -9.52
N SER A 77 -11.99 -3.41 -9.23
CA SER A 77 -13.10 -2.47 -9.44
C SER A 77 -13.47 -2.34 -10.92
N LYS A 78 -12.47 -2.29 -11.81
CA LYS A 78 -12.69 -2.29 -13.26
C LYS A 78 -13.39 -3.56 -13.72
N PHE A 79 -12.88 -4.73 -13.32
CA PHE A 79 -13.44 -6.03 -13.66
C PHE A 79 -14.88 -6.18 -13.15
N CYS A 80 -15.15 -5.81 -11.89
CA CYS A 80 -16.48 -5.86 -11.30
C CYS A 80 -17.47 -4.96 -12.07
N ARG A 81 -17.04 -3.76 -12.48
CA ARG A 81 -17.88 -2.86 -13.30
C ARG A 81 -18.20 -3.46 -14.67
N GLU A 82 -17.22 -4.03 -15.35
CA GLU A 82 -17.39 -4.65 -16.67
C GLU A 82 -18.30 -5.88 -16.57
N LEU A 83 -18.10 -6.74 -15.56
CA LEU A 83 -18.92 -7.92 -15.33
C LEU A 83 -20.39 -7.56 -15.03
N LYS A 84 -20.63 -6.50 -14.25
CA LYS A 84 -21.98 -5.99 -13.98
C LYS A 84 -22.71 -5.52 -15.24
N GLN A 85 -21.99 -5.05 -16.26
CA GLN A 85 -22.58 -4.60 -17.52
C GLN A 85 -22.96 -5.75 -18.44
N SER A 86 -22.25 -6.89 -18.34
CA SER A 86 -22.50 -8.08 -19.16
C SER A 86 -23.29 -9.17 -18.44
N LEU A 87 -23.79 -8.90 -17.24
CA LEU A 87 -24.44 -9.91 -16.40
C LEU A 87 -25.83 -10.25 -16.95
N PRO A 88 -26.14 -11.55 -17.20
CA PRO A 88 -27.50 -11.97 -17.56
C PRO A 88 -28.52 -11.64 -16.47
N LEU A 89 -29.78 -11.45 -16.87
CA LEU A 89 -30.87 -11.03 -15.96
C LEU A 89 -31.11 -11.99 -14.77
N ASN A 90 -30.74 -13.26 -14.92
CA ASN A 90 -30.96 -14.32 -13.94
C ASN A 90 -29.70 -14.65 -13.11
N GLU A 91 -28.62 -13.89 -13.28
CA GLU A 91 -27.38 -14.07 -12.54
C GLU A 91 -27.17 -12.89 -11.57
N CYS A 92 -26.43 -13.14 -10.49
CA CYS A 92 -26.03 -12.10 -9.55
C CYS A 92 -24.53 -12.22 -9.24
N LEU A 93 -23.90 -11.06 -9.00
CA LEU A 93 -22.50 -11.00 -8.60
C LEU A 93 -22.40 -10.99 -7.07
N LEU A 94 -21.80 -12.04 -6.51
CA LEU A 94 -21.42 -12.08 -5.10
C LEU A 94 -20.01 -11.50 -4.94
N GLN A 95 -19.90 -10.37 -4.23
CA GLN A 95 -18.63 -9.73 -3.93
C GLN A 95 -18.38 -9.77 -2.42
N GLY A 96 -17.37 -10.54 -2.01
CA GLY A 96 -16.90 -10.57 -0.63
C GLY A 96 -15.73 -9.60 -0.41
N ASP A 97 -15.75 -8.89 0.73
CA ASP A 97 -14.60 -8.11 1.19
C ASP A 97 -13.73 -8.97 2.10
N PHE A 98 -12.53 -9.31 1.63
CA PHE A 98 -11.53 -10.07 2.38
C PHE A 98 -10.36 -9.18 2.82
N SER A 99 -10.58 -7.88 3.03
CA SER A 99 -9.55 -6.89 3.40
C SER A 99 -8.61 -7.33 4.53
N GLN A 100 -9.07 -8.15 5.48
CA GLN A 100 -8.20 -8.74 6.52
C GLN A 100 -7.23 -9.82 6.02
N ASN A 101 -7.60 -10.62 5.01
CA ASN A 101 -6.79 -11.75 4.52
C ASN A 101 -5.65 -11.33 3.59
N TYR A 102 -5.73 -10.13 3.00
CA TYR A 102 -4.68 -9.60 2.12
C TYR A 102 -3.51 -8.94 2.86
N SER A 103 -3.56 -8.90 4.20
CA SER A 103 -2.40 -8.57 5.04
C SER A 103 -1.18 -9.45 4.73
N MET A 104 -1.40 -10.70 4.30
CA MET A 104 -0.36 -11.64 3.87
C MET A 104 0.32 -11.30 2.53
N ILE A 105 -0.27 -10.47 1.66
CA ILE A 105 0.38 -10.06 0.40
C ILE A 105 1.46 -8.99 0.66
N CYS A 106 1.45 -8.39 1.85
CA CYS A 106 2.35 -7.31 2.27
C CYS A 106 3.34 -7.73 3.38
N LEU A 107 3.54 -9.04 3.61
CA LEU A 107 4.62 -9.60 4.42
C LEU A 107 5.79 -10.04 3.53
#